data_AF-A0A923R5G0-F1
#
_entry.id   AF-A0A923R5G0-F1
#
_cell.length_a   1.000
_cell.length_b   1.000
_cell.length_c   1.000
_cell.angle_alpha   90.00
_cell.angle_beta   90.00
_cell.angle_gamma   90.00
#
_symmetry.space_group_name_H-M   'P 1'
#
loop_
_entity.id
_entity.type
_entity.pdbx_description
1 polymer ?
#
loop_
_entity_poly.entity_id
_entity_poly.type
_entity_poly.pdbx_seq_one_letter_code
_entity_poly.pdbx_strand_id
1 'polypeptide(L)'
;MKISNRIQDLIILAKLILPYEDFKNTLLDSDSKQMTEGLGEKALETAGFIYISKSNTLYQKNKEFIFDFSGSYSPSSDYARDSFYYFNNPDGSMRWIFPVNLKYPTFLGFYNITSWKSKGIAFLIQCAFRLGLQKFIVSGTFDLYSKSEPCFKKYLTNQFSGNYSMFMGTVGPNRKVVFEMNKFGKTTHFAKAALTEAGSALLQNEFYKLDKADDLNLKHISTPYSFLLNDNRLLIQSSVFTLGCVRSKNWTPVHSIAKLEMEEVTISKTVLASDFLLKIKTRVDKIIHTPNLDPLFSSLSIKVKKLCGQVNANTELLPTSFCHNDFTPWNMYLAPGYLKAYDWELAGYAPVLTDLFHFHI
;
A
#
# COMPACT_ATOMS: atom_id res chain seq x y z
N MET A 1 5.15 21.97 -9.07
CA MET A 1 4.19 20.87 -8.80
C MET A 1 2.90 21.22 -9.51
N LYS A 2 2.28 20.30 -10.25
CA LYS A 2 0.93 20.55 -10.79
C LYS A 2 -0.05 20.61 -9.62
N ILE A 3 -0.78 21.72 -9.48
CA ILE A 3 -1.67 21.95 -8.32
C ILE A 3 -2.73 20.84 -8.21
N SER A 4 -3.14 20.26 -9.34
CA SER A 4 -4.03 19.09 -9.41
C SER A 4 -3.59 17.90 -8.56
N ASN A 5 -2.29 17.59 -8.50
CA ASN A 5 -1.80 16.42 -7.75
C ASN A 5 -1.89 16.65 -6.24
N ARG A 6 -1.69 17.90 -5.80
CA ARG A 6 -1.80 18.27 -4.38
C ARG A 6 -3.21 18.08 -3.88
N ILE A 7 -4.20 18.55 -4.64
CA ILE A 7 -5.61 18.45 -4.24
C ILE A 7 -6.04 16.99 -4.11
N GLN A 8 -5.59 16.11 -5.00
CA GLN A 8 -5.85 14.68 -4.87
C GLN A 8 -5.24 14.09 -3.59
N ASP A 9 -4.00 14.45 -3.24
CA ASP A 9 -3.37 14.01 -2.00
C ASP A 9 -4.13 14.52 -0.76
N LEU A 10 -4.64 15.77 -0.81
CA LEU A 10 -5.45 16.34 0.28
C LEU A 10 -6.81 15.66 0.43
N ILE A 11 -7.47 15.29 -0.67
CA ILE A 11 -8.71 14.50 -0.63
C ILE A 11 -8.44 13.14 0.04
N ILE A 12 -7.29 12.52 -0.24
CA ILE A 12 -6.92 11.26 0.40
C ILE A 12 -6.65 11.44 1.89
N LEU A 13 -5.97 12.52 2.29
CA LEU A 13 -5.79 12.83 3.70
C LEU A 13 -7.13 13.13 4.39
N ALA A 14 -8.04 13.85 3.74
CA ALA A 14 -9.39 14.09 4.23
C ALA A 14 -10.18 12.78 4.45
N LYS A 15 -10.06 11.80 3.53
CA LYS A 15 -10.61 10.43 3.68
C LYS A 15 -10.15 9.74 4.97
N LEU A 16 -8.94 10.05 5.45
CA LEU A 16 -8.37 9.45 6.66
C LEU A 16 -8.72 10.23 7.93
N ILE A 17 -9.03 11.53 7.81
CA ILE A 17 -9.34 12.42 8.92
C ILE A 17 -10.81 12.30 9.32
N LEU A 18 -11.73 12.17 8.36
CA LEU A 18 -13.15 12.02 8.63
C LEU A 18 -13.54 10.56 8.91
N PRO A 19 -14.62 10.31 9.68
CA PRO A 19 -15.31 9.03 9.66
C PRO A 19 -15.73 8.66 8.23
N TYR A 20 -15.71 7.37 7.90
CA TYR A 20 -15.97 6.92 6.54
C TYR A 20 -17.39 7.28 6.06
N GLU A 21 -18.39 7.15 6.93
CA GLU A 21 -19.79 7.51 6.60
C GLU A 21 -19.95 8.99 6.29
N ASP A 22 -19.26 9.86 7.03
CA ASP A 22 -19.27 11.31 6.78
C ASP A 22 -18.60 11.63 5.44
N PHE A 23 -17.55 10.89 5.08
CA PHE A 23 -16.89 11.02 3.79
C PHE A 23 -17.78 10.58 2.63
N LYS A 24 -18.39 9.39 2.72
CA LYS A 24 -19.21 8.77 1.65
C LYS A 24 -20.36 9.69 1.22
N ASN A 25 -20.92 10.43 2.15
CA ASN A 25 -22.03 11.35 1.90
C ASN A 25 -21.59 12.70 1.31
N THR A 26 -20.30 13.07 1.43
CA THR A 26 -19.85 14.45 1.20
C THR A 26 -18.92 14.60 0.00
N LEU A 27 -18.21 13.55 -0.38
CA LEU A 27 -17.20 13.57 -1.43
C LEU A 27 -17.52 12.49 -2.46
N LEU A 28 -18.08 12.93 -3.60
CA LEU A 28 -18.40 12.10 -4.77
C LEU A 28 -17.29 11.08 -5.05
N ASP A 29 -17.73 9.87 -5.41
CA ASP A 29 -16.93 8.69 -5.78
C ASP A 29 -15.83 9.08 -6.79
N SER A 30 -14.69 9.51 -6.26
CA SER A 30 -13.62 10.20 -6.98
C SER A 30 -12.65 9.22 -7.64
N ASP A 31 -13.02 7.95 -7.65
CA ASP A 31 -12.13 6.83 -7.92
C ASP A 31 -11.78 6.65 -9.41
N SER A 32 -12.23 7.53 -10.32
CA SER A 32 -12.00 7.32 -11.76
C SER A 32 -11.83 8.56 -12.67
N LYS A 33 -11.96 9.80 -12.18
CA LYS A 33 -11.78 11.00 -13.03
C LYS A 33 -10.76 11.95 -12.44
N GLN A 34 -9.91 12.51 -13.31
CA GLN A 34 -9.12 13.69 -13.00
C GLN A 34 -10.09 14.77 -12.51
N MET A 35 -10.21 14.94 -11.19
CA MET A 35 -10.88 16.11 -10.63
C MET A 35 -10.08 17.33 -11.08
N THR A 36 -10.78 18.29 -11.69
CA THR A 36 -10.20 19.60 -11.91
C THR A 36 -9.95 20.26 -10.56
N GLU A 37 -8.95 21.13 -10.50
CA GLU A 37 -8.54 21.85 -9.30
C GLU A 37 -9.72 22.48 -8.56
N GLY A 38 -10.56 23.25 -9.27
CA GLY A 38 -11.74 23.88 -8.66
C GLY A 38 -12.82 22.91 -8.15
N LEU A 39 -12.96 21.72 -8.74
CA LEU A 39 -13.89 20.71 -8.22
C LEU A 39 -13.37 20.12 -6.93
N GLY A 40 -12.08 19.80 -6.84
CA GLY A 40 -11.49 19.20 -5.66
C GLY A 40 -11.39 20.17 -4.47
N GLU A 41 -11.11 21.46 -4.70
CA GLU A 41 -11.16 22.49 -3.66
C GLU A 41 -12.56 22.62 -3.06
N LYS A 42 -13.60 22.72 -3.91
CA LYS A 42 -14.99 22.76 -3.47
C LYS A 42 -15.39 21.49 -2.70
N ALA A 43 -14.86 20.34 -3.12
CA ALA A 43 -15.10 19.07 -2.44
C ALA A 43 -14.54 19.13 -1.00
N LEU A 44 -13.29 19.56 -0.83
CA LEU A 44 -12.65 19.75 0.48
C LEU A 44 -13.44 20.75 1.34
N GLU A 45 -13.84 21.89 0.78
CA GLU A 45 -14.61 22.92 1.49
C GLU A 45 -15.95 22.41 2.01
N THR A 46 -16.62 21.59 1.20
CA THR A 46 -17.90 20.94 1.53
C THR A 46 -17.73 19.92 2.66
N ALA A 47 -16.60 19.21 2.66
CA ALA A 47 -16.21 18.27 3.72
C ALA A 47 -15.63 18.94 4.98
N GLY A 48 -15.72 20.27 5.09
CA GLY A 48 -15.26 21.00 6.28
C GLY A 48 -13.76 21.27 6.32
N PHE A 49 -13.05 21.11 5.21
CA PHE A 49 -11.61 21.41 5.09
C PHE A 49 -11.37 22.75 4.41
N ILE A 50 -10.28 23.42 4.77
CA ILE A 50 -9.68 24.47 3.94
C ILE A 50 -8.22 24.13 3.65
N TYR A 51 -7.77 24.51 2.47
CA TYR A 51 -6.37 24.44 2.07
C TYR A 51 -5.81 25.86 1.90
N ILE A 52 -4.74 26.16 2.65
CA ILE A 52 -4.02 27.43 2.57
C ILE A 52 -2.70 27.20 1.85
N SER A 53 -2.48 27.97 0.80
CA SER A 53 -1.24 27.94 0.01
C SER A 53 -0.64 29.34 -0.09
N LYS A 54 0.64 29.43 -0.48
CA LYS A 54 1.31 30.73 -0.67
C LYS A 54 0.61 31.65 -1.68
N SER A 55 -0.14 31.07 -2.63
CA SER A 55 -0.84 31.80 -3.69
C SER A 55 -2.32 32.03 -3.41
N ASN A 56 -2.89 31.41 -2.37
CA ASN A 56 -4.32 31.48 -2.09
C ASN A 56 -4.54 31.78 -0.59
N THR A 57 -4.76 33.05 -0.27
CA THR A 57 -5.08 33.56 1.08
C THR A 57 -6.58 33.73 1.24
N LEU A 58 -7.37 32.70 0.91
CA LEU A 58 -8.79 32.70 1.24
C LEU A 58 -8.97 32.43 2.73
N TYR A 59 -9.07 33.53 3.49
CA TYR A 59 -9.41 33.53 4.90
C TYR A 59 -10.91 33.26 5.07
N GLN A 60 -11.29 32.01 5.34
CA GLN A 60 -12.56 31.74 6.00
C GLN A 60 -12.29 31.24 7.42
N LYS A 61 -12.85 31.95 8.38
CA LYS A 61 -12.81 31.57 9.80
C LYS A 61 -13.79 30.42 10.03
N ASN A 62 -13.37 29.49 10.90
CA ASN A 62 -14.21 28.46 11.53
C ASN A 62 -14.48 27.17 10.74
N LYS A 63 -13.44 26.55 10.17
CA LYS A 63 -13.52 25.16 9.67
C LYS A 63 -13.08 24.17 10.73
N GLU A 64 -13.47 22.91 10.58
CA GLU A 64 -13.07 21.86 11.51
C GLU A 64 -11.60 21.47 11.32
N PHE A 65 -11.17 21.42 10.05
CA PHE A 65 -9.82 21.02 9.66
C PHE A 65 -9.21 22.00 8.65
N ILE A 66 -7.93 22.30 8.81
CA ILE A 66 -7.19 23.21 7.91
C ILE A 66 -5.84 22.61 7.57
N PHE A 67 -5.55 22.48 6.27
CA PHE A 67 -4.21 22.17 5.77
C PHE A 67 -3.48 23.45 5.40
N ASP A 68 -2.40 23.79 6.11
CA ASP A 68 -1.56 24.96 5.83
C ASP A 68 -0.20 24.57 5.25
N PHE A 69 0.04 24.97 4.00
CA PHE A 69 1.33 24.83 3.31
C PHE A 69 2.10 26.15 3.20
N SER A 70 1.49 27.26 3.64
CA SER A 70 2.11 28.59 3.63
C SER A 70 3.07 28.77 4.82
N GLY A 71 2.77 28.14 5.95
CA GLY A 71 3.45 28.36 7.23
C GLY A 71 3.13 29.72 7.86
N SER A 72 2.11 30.41 7.34
CA SER A 72 1.73 31.77 7.76
C SER A 72 0.41 31.81 8.52
N TYR A 73 -0.33 30.69 8.57
CA TYR A 73 -1.59 30.64 9.29
C TYR A 73 -1.33 30.64 10.81
N SER A 74 -2.00 31.56 11.51
CA SER A 74 -2.02 31.63 12.97
C SER A 74 -3.46 31.31 13.43
N PRO A 75 -3.74 30.06 13.84
CA PRO A 75 -5.07 29.68 14.30
C PRO A 75 -5.42 30.34 15.64
N SER A 76 -6.70 30.33 15.97
CA SER A 76 -7.17 30.54 17.34
C SER A 76 -6.73 29.39 18.26
N SER A 77 -6.77 29.62 19.57
CA SER A 77 -6.28 28.68 20.60
C SER A 77 -7.05 27.37 20.71
N ASP A 78 -8.18 27.23 20.01
CA ASP A 78 -9.02 26.03 19.98
C ASP A 78 -8.54 24.95 18.98
N TYR A 79 -7.52 25.23 18.18
CA TYR A 79 -6.96 24.23 17.26
C TYR A 79 -5.75 23.51 17.86
N ALA A 80 -5.76 22.18 17.76
CA ALA A 80 -4.54 21.39 17.83
C ALA A 80 -3.75 21.55 16.52
N ARG A 81 -2.41 21.49 16.60
CA ARG A 81 -1.50 21.58 15.45
C ARG A 81 -0.66 20.31 15.34
N ASP A 82 -0.68 19.70 14.16
CA ASP A 82 0.23 18.65 13.76
C ASP A 82 1.06 19.07 12.55
N SER A 83 2.38 19.05 12.70
CA SER A 83 3.31 19.41 11.63
C SER A 83 3.90 18.18 10.96
N PHE A 84 3.90 18.16 9.63
CA PHE A 84 4.38 17.04 8.83
C PHE A 84 5.40 17.46 7.79
N TYR A 85 6.41 16.62 7.60
CA TYR A 85 7.24 16.61 6.40
C TYR A 85 6.69 15.61 5.37
N TYR A 86 6.99 15.84 4.10
CA TYR A 86 6.67 14.89 3.04
C TYR A 86 7.74 14.79 1.95
N PHE A 87 7.81 13.62 1.32
CA PHE A 87 8.54 13.39 0.06
C PHE A 87 7.55 13.22 -1.08
N ASN A 88 7.87 13.78 -2.25
CA ASN A 88 7.09 13.58 -3.46
C ASN A 88 7.62 12.43 -4.32
N ASN A 89 6.73 11.85 -5.11
CA ASN A 89 7.08 11.10 -6.32
C ASN A 89 7.58 12.06 -7.42
N PRO A 90 8.22 11.54 -8.49
CA PRO A 90 8.65 12.36 -9.63
C PRO A 90 7.53 13.17 -10.30
N ASP A 91 6.30 12.67 -10.27
CA ASP A 91 5.10 13.36 -10.78
C ASP A 91 4.60 14.49 -9.86
N GLY A 92 5.22 14.65 -8.69
CA GLY A 92 4.88 15.66 -7.69
C GLY A 92 3.81 15.24 -6.68
N SER A 93 3.19 14.07 -6.80
CA SER A 93 2.28 13.54 -5.75
C SER A 93 3.04 13.20 -4.47
N MET A 94 2.40 13.32 -3.30
CA MET A 94 3.00 12.93 -2.03
C MET A 94 3.18 11.42 -1.98
N ARG A 95 4.38 10.98 -1.64
CA ARG A 95 4.76 9.58 -1.48
C ARG A 95 4.77 9.18 -0.02
N TRP A 96 5.54 9.90 0.79
CA TRP A 96 5.70 9.64 2.22
C TRP A 96 5.36 10.89 3.02
N ILE A 97 4.64 10.72 4.12
CA ILE A 97 4.30 11.79 5.07
C ILE A 97 4.70 11.33 6.47
N PHE A 98 5.35 12.17 7.25
CA PHE A 98 5.76 11.83 8.60
C PHE A 98 5.84 13.06 9.52
N PRO A 99 5.60 12.92 10.83
CA PRO A 99 5.70 14.02 11.79
C PRO A 99 7.08 14.68 11.78
N VAL A 100 7.14 16.01 11.91
CA VAL A 100 8.41 16.76 11.91
C VAL A 100 9.34 16.39 13.08
N ASN A 101 8.78 15.85 14.16
CA ASN A 101 9.50 15.40 15.35
C ASN A 101 9.95 13.93 15.27
N LEU A 102 9.75 13.25 14.13
CA LEU A 102 10.20 11.89 13.93
C LEU A 102 11.73 11.81 14.01
N LYS A 103 12.26 11.02 14.96
CA LYS A 103 13.70 10.91 15.21
C LYS A 103 14.42 9.91 14.31
N TYR A 104 13.71 8.92 13.79
CA TYR A 104 14.28 7.82 13.02
C TYR A 104 13.49 7.67 11.71
N PRO A 105 14.15 7.47 10.55
CA PRO A 105 13.47 7.38 9.26
C PRO A 105 12.86 5.98 9.03
N THR A 106 11.97 5.55 9.92
CA THR A 106 11.35 4.21 9.88
C THR A 106 10.38 4.04 8.70
N PHE A 107 9.92 5.13 8.08
CA PHE A 107 9.22 5.09 6.79
C PHE A 107 10.04 4.42 5.67
N LEU A 108 11.36 4.30 5.83
CA LEU A 108 12.18 3.47 4.93
C LEU A 108 11.79 1.98 4.94
N GLY A 109 11.00 1.53 5.92
CA GLY A 109 10.35 0.22 5.91
C GLY A 109 9.43 0.01 4.70
N PHE A 110 8.86 1.08 4.14
CA PHE A 110 8.10 1.02 2.87
C PHE A 110 8.99 0.88 1.64
N TYR A 111 10.29 1.16 1.77
CA TYR A 111 11.19 1.31 0.63
C TYR A 111 11.91 0.01 0.32
N ASN A 112 11.92 -0.39 -0.96
CA ASN A 112 12.63 -1.58 -1.39
C ASN A 112 14.15 -1.34 -1.52
N ILE A 113 14.87 -1.56 -0.43
CA ILE A 113 16.33 -1.31 -0.34
C ILE A 113 17.13 -2.54 -0.80
N THR A 114 16.96 -2.93 -2.06
CA THR A 114 17.69 -4.08 -2.65
C THR A 114 18.81 -3.70 -3.62
N SER A 115 18.73 -2.55 -4.30
CA SER A 115 19.75 -2.12 -5.27
C SER A 115 20.79 -1.19 -4.63
N TRP A 116 21.96 -1.05 -5.26
CA TRP A 116 22.99 -0.11 -4.81
C TRP A 116 22.45 1.35 -4.77
N LYS A 117 21.63 1.73 -5.76
CA LYS A 117 20.96 3.04 -5.80
C LYS A 117 20.02 3.22 -4.62
N SER A 118 19.15 2.24 -4.33
CA SER A 118 18.23 2.37 -3.20
C SER A 118 18.94 2.30 -1.84
N LYS A 119 20.03 1.54 -1.73
CA LYS A 119 20.92 1.54 -0.56
C LYS A 119 21.57 2.91 -0.33
N GLY A 120 22.09 3.55 -1.39
CA GLY A 120 22.66 4.90 -1.31
C GLY A 120 21.64 5.94 -0.86
N ILE A 121 20.44 5.93 -1.44
CA ILE A 121 19.34 6.83 -1.04
C ILE A 121 18.97 6.61 0.44
N ALA A 122 18.80 5.36 0.86
CA ALA A 122 18.49 5.04 2.26
C ALA A 122 19.58 5.52 3.22
N PHE A 123 20.85 5.33 2.87
CA PHE A 123 21.98 5.80 3.64
C PHE A 123 21.98 7.33 3.79
N LEU A 124 21.79 8.08 2.70
CA LEU A 124 21.71 9.54 2.74
C LEU A 124 20.58 10.05 3.64
N ILE A 125 19.39 9.42 3.56
CA ILE A 125 18.26 9.76 4.42
C ILE A 125 18.60 9.47 5.89
N GLN A 126 19.19 8.31 6.19
CA GLN A 126 19.61 7.96 7.55
C GLN A 126 20.65 8.95 8.11
N CYS A 127 21.63 9.36 7.31
CA CYS A 127 22.60 10.39 7.69
C CYS A 127 21.92 11.72 7.98
N ALA A 128 21.00 12.17 7.13
CA ALA A 128 20.27 13.41 7.35
C ALA A 128 19.49 13.39 8.67
N PHE A 129 18.83 12.28 9.00
CA PHE A 129 18.12 12.13 10.28
C PHE A 129 19.08 12.16 11.49
N ARG A 130 20.23 11.47 11.41
CA ARG A 130 21.23 11.49 12.48
C ARG A 130 21.82 12.87 12.73
N LEU A 131 21.90 13.71 11.69
CA LEU A 131 22.45 15.06 11.75
C LEU A 131 21.37 16.14 12.01
N GLY A 132 20.09 15.78 12.12
CA GLY A 132 19.00 16.75 12.27
C GLY A 132 18.74 17.60 11.01
N LEU A 133 19.16 17.11 9.83
CA LEU A 133 19.09 17.79 8.54
C LEU A 133 17.87 17.37 7.71
N GLN A 134 16.86 16.74 8.31
CA GLN A 134 15.69 16.22 7.59
C GLN A 134 14.98 17.30 6.75
N LYS A 135 14.94 18.55 7.23
CA LYS A 135 14.31 19.68 6.52
C LYS A 135 14.91 19.97 5.13
N PHE A 136 16.15 19.56 4.88
CA PHE A 136 16.85 19.84 3.62
C PHE A 136 16.69 18.73 2.57
N ILE A 137 16.24 17.54 2.98
CA ILE A 137 16.07 16.41 2.07
C ILE A 137 14.61 16.18 1.67
N VAL A 138 13.66 16.70 2.44
CA VAL A 138 12.22 16.57 2.18
C VAL A 138 11.76 17.47 1.04
N SER A 139 10.63 17.12 0.42
CA SER A 139 10.03 17.93 -0.65
C SER A 139 9.25 19.13 -0.12
N GLY A 140 8.78 19.06 1.13
CA GLY A 140 8.16 20.19 1.80
C GLY A 140 7.62 19.83 3.18
N THR A 141 6.89 20.79 3.75
CA THR A 141 6.22 20.69 5.04
C THR A 141 4.79 21.21 4.92
N PHE A 142 3.91 20.75 5.80
CA PHE A 142 2.60 21.35 6.02
C PHE A 142 2.16 21.17 7.47
N ASP A 143 1.22 21.99 7.89
CA ASP A 143 0.53 21.87 9.17
C ASP A 143 -0.91 21.43 8.94
N LEU A 144 -1.37 20.51 9.77
CA LEU A 144 -2.78 20.18 9.94
C LEU A 144 -3.25 20.83 11.24
N TYR A 145 -4.19 21.76 11.13
CA TYR A 145 -4.90 22.31 12.27
C TYR A 145 -6.24 21.60 12.40
N SER A 146 -6.61 21.20 13.60
CA SER A 146 -7.85 20.43 13.85
C SER A 146 -8.52 20.87 15.14
N LYS A 147 -9.84 21.07 15.10
CA LYS A 147 -10.66 21.32 16.30
C LYS A 147 -11.06 20.01 17.02
N SER A 148 -11.22 18.95 16.24
CA SER A 148 -11.50 17.59 16.71
C SER A 148 -10.32 16.68 16.39
N GLU A 149 -10.19 15.56 17.10
CA GLU A 149 -9.13 14.58 16.82
C GLU A 149 -9.37 13.89 15.47
N PRO A 150 -8.40 13.90 14.54
CA PRO A 150 -8.50 13.16 13.28
C PRO A 150 -8.76 11.67 13.48
N CYS A 151 -9.68 11.11 12.69
CA CYS A 151 -10.12 9.71 12.79
C CYS A 151 -8.96 8.70 12.76
N PHE A 152 -8.00 8.87 11.84
CA PHE A 152 -6.83 7.98 11.78
C PHE A 152 -5.99 7.97 13.07
N LYS A 153 -5.91 9.10 13.80
CA LYS A 153 -5.17 9.14 15.09
C LYS A 153 -5.87 8.29 16.13
N LYS A 154 -7.20 8.36 16.22
CA LYS A 154 -7.98 7.55 17.16
C LYS A 154 -7.65 6.06 17.04
N TYR A 155 -7.43 5.55 15.83
CA TYR A 155 -7.07 4.14 15.63
C TYR A 155 -5.58 3.85 15.83
N LEU A 156 -4.69 4.75 15.41
CA LEU A 156 -3.25 4.49 15.44
C LEU A 156 -2.62 4.82 16.78
N THR A 157 -2.87 5.99 17.36
CA THR A 157 -2.16 6.44 18.57
C THR A 157 -2.77 5.90 19.85
N ASN A 158 -4.09 5.66 19.88
CA ASN A 158 -4.74 5.13 21.09
C ASN A 158 -4.50 3.63 21.25
N GLN A 159 -4.36 2.89 20.15
CA GLN A 159 -4.03 1.45 20.22
C GLN A 159 -2.52 1.18 20.23
N PHE A 160 -1.71 2.03 19.59
CA PHE A 160 -0.27 1.83 19.46
C PHE A 160 0.51 3.01 20.04
N SER A 161 1.26 2.76 21.11
CA SER A 161 2.21 3.75 21.64
C SER A 161 3.36 3.94 20.64
N GLY A 162 3.57 5.14 20.12
CA GLY A 162 4.70 5.41 19.23
C GLY A 162 4.49 6.59 18.28
N ASN A 163 5.37 6.67 17.28
CA ASN A 163 5.18 7.55 16.12
C ASN A 163 4.63 6.75 14.95
N TYR A 164 4.25 7.46 13.89
CA TYR A 164 3.85 6.84 12.63
C TYR A 164 4.45 7.57 11.43
N SER A 165 4.44 6.89 10.29
CA SER A 165 4.65 7.47 8.97
C SER A 165 3.61 6.92 8.00
N MET A 166 3.28 7.67 6.95
CA MET A 166 2.30 7.28 5.94
C MET A 166 2.98 7.07 4.59
N PHE A 167 2.61 5.99 3.90
CA PHE A 167 2.82 5.81 2.48
C PHE A 167 1.47 5.99 1.78
N MET A 168 1.40 6.99 0.89
CA MET A 168 0.15 7.41 0.24
C MET A 168 -0.36 6.44 -0.83
N GLY A 169 0.33 5.31 -1.03
CA GLY A 169 -0.03 4.29 -2.00
C GLY A 169 0.27 4.66 -3.45
N THR A 170 0.16 3.68 -4.34
CA THR A 170 0.21 3.88 -5.79
C THR A 170 -1.18 4.23 -6.30
N VAL A 171 -1.28 5.16 -7.24
CA VAL A 171 -2.55 5.54 -7.87
C VAL A 171 -3.19 4.33 -8.56
N GLY A 172 -4.46 4.05 -8.26
CA GLY A 172 -5.22 2.96 -8.86
C GLY A 172 -6.53 2.67 -8.13
N PRO A 173 -7.39 1.79 -8.69
CA PRO A 173 -8.71 1.45 -8.11
C PRO A 173 -8.60 0.76 -6.73
N ASN A 174 -7.45 0.13 -6.47
CA ASN A 174 -7.16 -0.58 -5.22
C ASN A 174 -6.24 0.25 -4.30
N ARG A 175 -6.21 1.58 -4.45
CA ARG A 175 -5.30 2.44 -3.68
C ARG A 175 -5.60 2.32 -2.19
N LYS A 176 -4.56 1.97 -1.43
CA LYS A 176 -4.54 1.90 0.04
C LYS A 176 -3.47 2.85 0.57
N VAL A 177 -3.76 3.52 1.68
CA VAL A 177 -2.73 4.23 2.45
C VAL A 177 -2.18 3.26 3.48
N VAL A 178 -0.86 3.21 3.60
CA VAL A 178 -0.21 2.34 4.58
C VAL A 178 0.46 3.19 5.64
N PHE A 179 0.09 2.99 6.89
CA PHE A 179 0.76 3.56 8.05
C PHE A 179 1.82 2.58 8.54
N GLU A 180 2.98 3.11 8.87
CA GLU A 180 4.06 2.42 9.57
C GLU A 180 4.07 2.94 11.00
N MET A 181 3.89 2.06 11.98
CA MET A 181 3.90 2.43 13.40
C MET A 181 5.23 2.02 14.01
N ASN A 182 5.94 2.99 14.60
CA ASN A 182 7.26 2.76 15.18
C ASN A 182 7.38 3.18 16.63
N LYS A 183 8.24 2.47 17.35
CA LYS A 183 8.68 2.80 18.70
C LYS A 183 10.19 2.64 18.79
N PHE A 184 10.87 3.65 19.32
CA PHE A 184 12.34 3.67 19.48
C PHE A 184 13.12 3.30 18.19
N GLY A 185 12.66 3.82 17.05
CA GLY A 185 13.31 3.60 15.75
C GLY A 185 13.11 2.22 15.14
N LYS A 186 12.18 1.42 15.68
CA LYS A 186 11.79 0.12 15.13
C LYS A 186 10.34 0.13 14.71
N THR A 187 10.08 -0.36 13.50
CA THR A 187 8.72 -0.66 13.03
C THR A 187 8.14 -1.80 13.81
N THR A 188 6.95 -1.59 14.37
CA THR A 188 6.22 -2.57 15.18
C THR A 188 5.06 -3.17 14.41
N HIS A 189 4.34 -2.33 13.66
CA HIS A 189 3.13 -2.71 12.95
C HIS A 189 3.01 -1.90 11.66
N PHE A 190 2.20 -2.39 10.74
CA PHE A 190 1.66 -1.67 9.60
C PHE A 190 0.14 -1.62 9.70
N ALA A 191 -0.46 -0.51 9.31
CA ALA A 191 -1.92 -0.40 9.16
C ALA A 191 -2.24 -0.03 7.72
N LYS A 192 -3.00 -0.85 7.01
CA LYS A 192 -3.47 -0.57 5.65
C LYS A 192 -4.89 -0.03 5.73
N ALA A 193 -5.09 1.20 5.27
CA ALA A 193 -6.39 1.86 5.21
C ALA A 193 -6.92 1.86 3.77
N ALA A 194 -8.08 1.26 3.57
CA ALA A 194 -8.76 1.25 2.28
C ALA A 194 -9.43 2.61 2.01
N LEU A 195 -9.22 3.15 0.81
CA LEU A 195 -9.84 4.40 0.36
C LEU A 195 -11.10 4.20 -0.48
N THR A 196 -11.39 2.94 -0.84
CA THR A 196 -12.42 2.51 -1.80
C THR A 196 -13.06 1.21 -1.31
N GLU A 197 -14.24 0.86 -1.81
CA GLU A 197 -14.88 -0.44 -1.50
C GLU A 197 -14.06 -1.62 -2.03
N ALA A 198 -13.50 -1.49 -3.24
CA ALA A 198 -12.62 -2.50 -3.80
C ALA A 198 -11.37 -2.73 -2.92
N GLY A 199 -10.78 -1.64 -2.41
CA GLY A 199 -9.68 -1.72 -1.44
C GLY A 199 -10.08 -2.40 -0.14
N SER A 200 -11.29 -2.11 0.37
CA SER A 200 -11.82 -2.75 1.60
C SER A 200 -11.97 -4.26 1.41
N ALA A 201 -12.53 -4.68 0.28
CA ALA A 201 -12.66 -6.11 -0.06
C ALA A 201 -11.29 -6.81 -0.15
N LEU A 202 -10.26 -6.14 -0.66
CA LEU A 202 -8.90 -6.70 -0.71
C LEU A 202 -8.26 -6.82 0.68
N LEU A 203 -8.46 -5.84 1.57
CA LEU A 203 -7.96 -5.93 2.95
C LEU A 203 -8.63 -7.06 3.72
N GLN A 204 -9.94 -7.22 3.55
CA GLN A 204 -10.68 -8.35 4.11
C GLN A 204 -10.16 -9.66 3.56
N ASN A 205 -9.99 -9.77 2.24
CA ASN A 205 -9.40 -10.96 1.63
C ASN A 205 -8.02 -11.26 2.21
N GLU A 206 -7.13 -10.27 2.31
CA GLU A 206 -5.80 -10.43 2.90
C GLU A 206 -5.87 -10.97 4.33
N PHE A 207 -6.75 -10.42 5.18
CA PHE A 207 -6.97 -10.93 6.54
C PHE A 207 -7.36 -12.41 6.54
N TYR A 208 -8.35 -12.80 5.73
CA TYR A 208 -8.77 -14.21 5.63
C TYR A 208 -7.67 -15.13 5.06
N LYS A 209 -6.81 -14.63 4.16
CA LYS A 209 -5.69 -15.41 3.62
C LYS A 209 -4.57 -15.59 4.62
N LEU A 210 -4.32 -14.59 5.47
CA LEU A 210 -3.35 -14.69 6.56
C LEU A 210 -3.80 -15.69 7.61
N ASP A 211 -5.07 -15.62 8.02
CA ASP A 211 -5.70 -16.56 8.95
C ASP A 211 -5.59 -17.99 8.41
N LYS A 212 -5.99 -18.20 7.15
CA LYS A 212 -5.82 -19.50 6.48
C LYS A 212 -4.36 -19.95 6.41
N ALA A 213 -3.41 -19.06 6.16
CA ALA A 213 -1.99 -19.42 6.08
C ALA A 213 -1.43 -19.82 7.45
N ASP A 214 -1.91 -19.21 8.53
CA ASP A 214 -1.57 -19.55 9.91
C ASP A 214 -2.10 -20.94 10.29
N ASP A 215 -3.35 -21.26 9.92
CA ASP A 215 -3.98 -22.57 10.12
C ASP A 215 -3.20 -23.75 9.50
N LEU A 216 -2.40 -23.49 8.45
CA LEU A 216 -1.57 -24.51 7.81
C LEU A 216 -0.38 -24.95 8.66
N ASN A 217 -0.05 -24.22 9.74
CA ASN A 217 1.06 -24.54 10.66
C ASN A 217 2.40 -24.78 9.93
N LEU A 218 2.70 -23.96 8.93
CA LEU A 218 3.93 -24.05 8.12
C LEU A 218 5.17 -23.73 8.97
N LYS A 219 6.25 -24.50 8.81
CA LYS A 219 7.49 -24.33 9.58
C LYS A 219 8.48 -23.38 8.90
N HIS A 220 8.40 -23.27 7.58
CA HIS A 220 9.35 -22.53 6.75
C HIS A 220 8.76 -21.24 6.17
N ILE A 221 7.49 -20.94 6.45
CA ILE A 221 6.85 -19.66 6.14
C ILE A 221 6.23 -19.11 7.42
N SER A 222 6.54 -17.85 7.71
CA SER A 222 5.89 -17.07 8.76
C SER A 222 5.17 -15.88 8.14
N THR A 223 3.95 -15.67 8.59
CA THR A 223 3.07 -14.57 8.21
C THR A 223 2.97 -13.54 9.34
N PRO A 224 2.58 -12.28 9.06
CA PRO A 224 2.27 -11.33 10.12
C PRO A 224 1.01 -11.75 10.88
N TYR A 225 1.01 -11.56 12.19
CA TYR A 225 -0.23 -11.49 12.96
C TYR A 225 -1.07 -10.32 12.44
N SER A 226 -2.37 -10.49 12.29
CA SER A 226 -3.24 -9.47 11.72
C SER A 226 -4.64 -9.42 12.33
N PHE A 227 -5.27 -8.25 12.26
CA PHE A 227 -6.66 -8.05 12.66
C PHE A 227 -7.28 -6.84 11.96
N LEU A 228 -8.60 -6.82 11.87
CA LEU A 228 -9.37 -5.74 11.23
C LEU A 228 -9.95 -4.78 12.27
N LEU A 229 -10.01 -3.49 11.91
CA LEU A 229 -10.63 -2.40 12.66
C LEU A 229 -11.48 -1.53 11.71
N ASN A 230 -12.30 -0.65 12.30
CA ASN A 230 -13.08 0.37 11.59
C ASN A 230 -13.94 -0.25 10.46
N ASP A 231 -14.84 -1.15 10.84
CA ASP A 231 -15.74 -1.87 9.93
C ASP A 231 -15.00 -2.51 8.74
N ASN A 232 -13.90 -3.19 9.05
CA ASN A 232 -13.04 -3.91 8.10
C ASN A 232 -12.32 -3.04 7.06
N ARG A 233 -12.22 -1.72 7.27
CA ARG A 233 -11.50 -0.81 6.36
C ARG A 233 -10.05 -0.53 6.77
N LEU A 234 -9.65 -0.99 7.95
CA LEU A 234 -8.29 -0.86 8.47
C LEU A 234 -7.75 -2.24 8.84
N LEU A 235 -6.76 -2.72 8.10
CA LEU A 235 -6.05 -3.96 8.39
C LEU A 235 -4.76 -3.66 9.14
N ILE A 236 -4.65 -4.13 10.38
CA ILE A 236 -3.42 -4.07 11.17
C ILE A 236 -2.62 -5.34 10.96
N GLN A 237 -1.30 -5.20 10.79
CA GLN A 237 -0.35 -6.30 10.64
C GLN A 237 0.88 -6.06 11.51
N SER A 238 1.34 -7.07 12.24
CA SER A 238 2.64 -7.02 12.92
C SER A 238 3.77 -6.89 11.89
N SER A 239 4.83 -6.17 12.23
CA SER A 239 6.04 -6.16 11.41
C SER A 239 6.65 -7.56 11.38
N VAL A 240 6.84 -8.11 10.18
CA VAL A 240 7.59 -9.36 10.03
C VAL A 240 9.11 -9.13 10.11
N PHE A 241 9.58 -7.89 9.97
CA PHE A 241 11.00 -7.60 9.96
C PHE A 241 11.62 -7.86 11.34
N THR A 242 12.70 -8.64 11.36
CA THR A 242 13.55 -8.83 12.53
C THR A 242 15.00 -8.57 12.16
N LEU A 243 15.84 -8.24 13.15
CA LEU A 243 17.27 -8.06 12.95
C LEU A 243 17.88 -9.31 12.30
N GLY A 244 18.72 -9.13 11.28
CA GLY A 244 19.34 -10.22 10.52
C GLY A 244 18.52 -10.69 9.31
N CYS A 245 17.27 -10.25 9.16
CA CYS A 245 16.51 -10.51 7.95
C CYS A 245 17.02 -9.71 6.76
N VAL A 246 17.04 -10.33 5.58
CA VAL A 246 17.45 -9.67 4.33
C VAL A 246 16.42 -9.90 3.23
N ARG A 247 16.35 -9.01 2.24
CA ARG A 247 15.62 -9.29 1.00
C ARG A 247 16.58 -9.83 -0.06
N SER A 248 16.16 -10.81 -0.83
CA SER A 248 16.94 -11.36 -1.94
C SER A 248 16.14 -11.32 -3.22
N LYS A 249 16.75 -10.80 -4.29
CA LYS A 249 16.22 -10.90 -5.66
C LYS A 249 16.49 -12.25 -6.31
N ASN A 250 17.38 -13.04 -5.72
CA ASN A 250 17.75 -14.35 -6.22
C ASN A 250 16.91 -15.41 -5.53
N TRP A 251 16.48 -16.41 -6.29
CA TRP A 251 15.88 -17.61 -5.73
C TRP A 251 16.93 -18.33 -4.87
N THR A 252 16.52 -18.82 -3.70
CA THR A 252 17.44 -19.41 -2.70
C THR A 252 16.83 -20.70 -2.17
N PRO A 253 17.62 -21.57 -1.52
CA PRO A 253 17.06 -22.77 -0.88
C PRO A 253 15.94 -22.48 0.11
N VAL A 254 15.96 -21.34 0.81
CA VAL A 254 14.88 -20.94 1.72
C VAL A 254 13.57 -20.74 0.96
N HIS A 255 13.60 -20.13 -0.22
CA HIS A 255 12.41 -19.98 -1.07
C HIS A 255 11.90 -21.34 -1.54
N SER A 256 12.81 -22.22 -1.98
CA SER A 256 12.45 -23.59 -2.40
C SER A 256 11.77 -24.37 -1.28
N ILE A 257 12.37 -24.41 -0.09
CA ILE A 257 11.86 -25.19 1.04
C ILE A 257 10.50 -24.65 1.49
N ALA A 258 10.38 -23.32 1.64
CA ALA A 258 9.14 -22.65 1.95
C ALA A 258 8.02 -23.01 0.96
N LYS A 259 8.31 -22.96 -0.34
CA LYS A 259 7.29 -23.24 -1.34
C LYS A 259 6.94 -24.72 -1.42
N LEU A 260 7.92 -25.61 -1.35
CA LEU A 260 7.70 -27.05 -1.33
C LEU A 260 6.81 -27.46 -0.15
N GLU A 261 7.08 -26.94 1.05
CA GLU A 261 6.24 -27.21 2.23
C GLU A 261 4.79 -26.74 2.00
N MET A 262 4.60 -25.52 1.52
CA MET A 262 3.26 -25.00 1.22
C MET A 262 2.54 -25.83 0.15
N GLU A 263 3.25 -26.29 -0.89
CA GLU A 263 2.70 -27.20 -1.89
C GLU A 263 2.31 -28.54 -1.28
N GLU A 264 3.22 -29.20 -0.55
CA GLU A 264 2.98 -30.51 0.08
C GLU A 264 1.77 -30.50 1.02
N VAL A 265 1.60 -29.45 1.83
CA VAL A 265 0.50 -29.33 2.78
C VAL A 265 -0.85 -29.02 2.11
N THR A 266 -0.83 -28.35 0.95
CA THR A 266 -2.06 -27.81 0.35
C THR A 266 -2.40 -28.36 -1.03
N ILE A 267 -1.59 -29.28 -1.56
CA ILE A 267 -1.78 -29.82 -2.89
C ILE A 267 -3.14 -30.49 -3.00
N SER A 268 -3.87 -30.11 -4.04
CA SER A 268 -5.12 -30.73 -4.42
C SER A 268 -5.14 -30.91 -5.94
N LYS A 269 -5.95 -31.86 -6.40
CA LYS A 269 -6.26 -32.00 -7.82
C LYS A 269 -7.64 -31.41 -8.04
N THR A 270 -7.67 -30.24 -8.67
CA THR A 270 -8.92 -29.56 -9.02
C THR A 270 -9.03 -29.45 -10.54
N VAL A 271 -10.24 -29.56 -11.07
CA VAL A 271 -10.55 -29.15 -12.44
C VAL A 271 -10.47 -27.62 -12.49
N LEU A 272 -9.25 -27.09 -12.63
CA LEU A 272 -8.99 -25.64 -12.67
C LEU A 272 -8.91 -25.11 -14.10
N ALA A 273 -9.03 -25.99 -15.09
CA ALA A 273 -8.85 -25.65 -16.48
C ALA A 273 -10.05 -24.87 -17.06
N SER A 274 -11.20 -24.75 -16.37
CA SER A 274 -12.22 -23.74 -16.75
C SER A 274 -11.86 -22.35 -16.23
N ASP A 275 -11.78 -22.14 -14.92
CA ASP A 275 -11.83 -20.78 -14.36
C ASP A 275 -10.50 -20.01 -14.47
N PHE A 276 -9.36 -20.68 -14.26
CA PHE A 276 -8.06 -20.04 -14.39
C PHE A 276 -7.70 -19.80 -15.86
N LEU A 277 -7.94 -20.79 -16.73
CA LEU A 277 -7.75 -20.57 -18.17
C LEU A 277 -8.75 -19.57 -18.72
N LEU A 278 -9.99 -19.53 -18.24
CA LEU A 278 -10.96 -18.51 -18.64
C LEU A 278 -10.45 -17.12 -18.24
N LYS A 279 -9.94 -16.96 -17.02
CA LYS A 279 -9.31 -15.69 -16.58
C LYS A 279 -8.14 -15.30 -17.49
N ILE A 280 -7.27 -16.25 -17.83
CA ILE A 280 -6.16 -15.99 -18.77
C ILE A 280 -6.69 -15.61 -20.15
N LYS A 281 -7.62 -16.39 -20.71
CA LYS A 281 -8.24 -16.13 -22.02
C LYS A 281 -8.87 -14.74 -22.06
N THR A 282 -9.69 -14.39 -21.07
CA THR A 282 -10.31 -13.06 -20.95
C THR A 282 -9.27 -11.94 -20.84
N ARG A 283 -8.19 -12.12 -20.07
CA ARG A 283 -7.11 -11.12 -19.95
C ARG A 283 -6.35 -10.95 -21.26
N VAL A 284 -5.98 -12.06 -21.91
CA VAL A 284 -5.29 -12.08 -23.20
C VAL A 284 -6.16 -11.44 -24.28
N ASP A 285 -7.46 -11.75 -24.31
CA ASP A 285 -8.39 -11.13 -25.25
C ASP A 285 -8.46 -9.61 -25.02
N LYS A 286 -8.53 -9.13 -23.77
CA LYS A 286 -8.46 -7.68 -23.50
C LYS A 286 -7.16 -7.04 -23.98
N ILE A 287 -6.02 -7.70 -23.77
CA ILE A 287 -4.71 -7.20 -24.21
C ILE A 287 -4.67 -7.08 -25.74
N ILE A 288 -5.07 -8.12 -26.47
CA ILE A 288 -5.04 -8.15 -27.95
C ILE A 288 -5.85 -7.00 -28.57
N HIS A 289 -6.97 -6.61 -27.93
CA HIS A 289 -7.83 -5.53 -28.42
C HIS A 289 -7.44 -4.14 -27.88
N THR A 290 -6.29 -4.01 -27.19
CA THR A 290 -5.80 -2.72 -26.71
C THR A 290 -5.24 -1.89 -27.87
N PRO A 291 -5.74 -0.66 -28.10
CA PRO A 291 -5.21 0.22 -29.14
C PRO A 291 -3.72 0.51 -28.94
N ASN A 292 -2.96 0.56 -30.04
CA ASN A 292 -1.51 0.82 -30.03
C ASN A 292 -0.69 -0.15 -29.16
N LEU A 293 -1.13 -1.40 -29.05
CA LEU A 293 -0.38 -2.45 -28.35
C LEU A 293 0.99 -2.65 -29.02
N ASP A 294 2.03 -2.67 -28.21
CA ASP A 294 3.39 -2.95 -28.69
C ASP A 294 3.46 -4.35 -29.36
N PRO A 295 4.16 -4.48 -30.51
CA PRO A 295 4.18 -5.71 -31.30
C PRO A 295 4.65 -6.96 -30.53
N LEU A 296 5.54 -6.80 -29.55
CA LEU A 296 6.01 -7.89 -28.69
C LEU A 296 4.84 -8.48 -27.89
N PHE A 297 4.05 -7.62 -27.24
CA PHE A 297 2.91 -8.04 -26.44
C PHE A 297 1.78 -8.60 -27.30
N SER A 298 1.61 -8.11 -28.53
CA SER A 298 0.71 -8.70 -29.51
C SER A 298 1.12 -10.15 -29.83
N SER A 299 2.39 -10.35 -30.20
CA SER A 299 2.93 -11.68 -30.51
C SER A 299 2.83 -12.66 -29.34
N LEU A 300 3.19 -12.21 -28.13
CA LEU A 300 3.08 -13.01 -26.92
C LEU A 300 1.64 -13.39 -26.60
N SER A 301 0.71 -12.43 -26.68
CA SER A 301 -0.71 -12.67 -26.43
C SER A 301 -1.29 -13.72 -27.38
N ILE A 302 -0.92 -13.67 -28.67
CA ILE A 302 -1.34 -14.67 -29.66
C ILE A 302 -0.79 -16.06 -29.31
N LYS A 303 0.48 -16.17 -28.92
CA LYS A 303 1.09 -17.44 -28.49
C LYS A 303 0.42 -18.01 -27.24
N VAL A 304 0.13 -17.17 -26.24
CA VAL A 304 -0.59 -17.57 -25.03
C VAL A 304 -2.00 -18.04 -25.39
N LYS A 305 -2.72 -17.33 -26.28
CA LYS A 305 -4.05 -17.75 -26.74
C LYS A 305 -4.00 -19.11 -27.44
N LYS A 306 -2.98 -19.37 -28.27
CA LYS A 306 -2.77 -20.67 -28.92
C LYS A 306 -2.52 -21.78 -27.91
N LEU A 307 -1.63 -21.56 -26.92
CA LEU A 307 -1.37 -22.50 -25.83
C LEU A 307 -2.65 -22.81 -25.04
N CYS A 308 -3.44 -21.78 -24.71
CA CYS A 308 -4.72 -21.95 -24.01
C CYS A 308 -5.76 -22.76 -24.81
N GLY A 309 -5.62 -22.84 -26.15
CA GLY A 309 -6.46 -23.66 -27.01
C GLY A 309 -6.00 -25.12 -27.10
N GLN A 310 -4.76 -25.43 -26.68
CA GLN A 310 -4.23 -26.79 -26.66
C GLN A 310 -4.58 -27.55 -25.38
N VAL A 311 -4.98 -26.86 -24.32
CA VAL A 311 -5.38 -27.44 -23.04
C VAL A 311 -6.85 -27.85 -23.09
N ASN A 312 -7.16 -29.11 -22.81
CA ASN A 312 -8.55 -29.55 -22.69
C ASN A 312 -9.13 -29.11 -21.34
N ALA A 313 -9.75 -27.94 -21.36
CA ALA A 313 -10.32 -27.26 -20.18
C ALA A 313 -11.35 -28.09 -19.38
N ASN A 314 -11.93 -29.12 -19.99
CA ASN A 314 -13.02 -29.90 -19.40
C ASN A 314 -12.55 -31.24 -18.81
N THR A 315 -11.33 -31.69 -19.11
CA THR A 315 -10.86 -33.03 -18.69
C THR A 315 -9.48 -33.02 -18.05
N GLU A 316 -8.66 -31.99 -18.27
CA GLU A 316 -7.34 -31.91 -17.68
C GLU A 316 -7.39 -31.45 -16.22
N LEU A 317 -7.03 -32.36 -15.32
CA LEU A 317 -6.76 -32.06 -13.91
C LEU A 317 -5.36 -31.46 -13.79
N LEU A 318 -5.29 -30.21 -13.31
CA LEU A 318 -4.02 -29.59 -12.98
C LEU A 318 -3.79 -29.68 -11.46
N PRO A 319 -2.58 -30.06 -11.01
CA PRO A 319 -2.24 -29.98 -9.60
C PRO A 319 -2.20 -28.51 -9.17
N THR A 320 -2.87 -28.22 -8.05
CA THR A 320 -3.05 -26.86 -7.55
C THR A 320 -2.70 -26.83 -6.08
N SER A 321 -2.19 -25.69 -5.64
CA SER A 321 -1.79 -25.49 -4.24
C SER A 321 -2.23 -24.11 -3.80
N PHE A 322 -2.27 -23.88 -2.49
CA PHE A 322 -2.38 -22.53 -1.97
C PHE A 322 -1.10 -21.76 -2.36
N CYS A 323 -1.29 -20.63 -3.05
CA CYS A 323 -0.23 -19.79 -3.57
C CYS A 323 -0.41 -18.37 -3.04
N HIS A 324 0.70 -17.65 -2.89
CA HIS A 324 0.69 -16.23 -2.56
C HIS A 324 0.17 -15.38 -3.72
N ASN A 325 0.42 -15.79 -4.97
CA ASN A 325 0.07 -15.11 -6.22
C ASN A 325 0.62 -13.68 -6.40
N ASP A 326 1.54 -13.28 -5.51
CA ASP A 326 2.38 -12.09 -5.63
C ASP A 326 3.72 -12.37 -4.92
N PHE A 327 4.26 -13.56 -5.18
CA PHE A 327 5.44 -14.12 -4.51
C PHE A 327 6.72 -13.46 -5.01
N THR A 328 6.85 -12.17 -4.75
CA THR A 328 7.93 -11.33 -5.28
C THR A 328 8.97 -11.01 -4.20
N PRO A 329 10.24 -10.77 -4.58
CA PRO A 329 11.30 -10.42 -3.62
C PRO A 329 11.01 -9.25 -2.66
N TRP A 330 10.07 -8.36 -3.02
CA TRP A 330 9.71 -7.20 -2.20
C TRP A 330 8.55 -7.43 -1.24
N ASN A 331 7.91 -8.60 -1.28
CA ASN A 331 6.84 -9.03 -0.37
C ASN A 331 7.33 -10.03 0.69
N MET A 332 8.65 -10.18 0.83
CA MET A 332 9.23 -11.15 1.73
C MET A 332 10.58 -10.73 2.30
N TYR A 333 10.96 -11.37 3.40
CA TYR A 333 12.29 -11.35 3.99
C TYR A 333 12.79 -12.78 4.23
N LEU A 334 14.08 -12.99 3.96
CA LEU A 334 14.80 -14.19 4.35
C LEU A 334 15.24 -14.07 5.80
N ALA A 335 14.83 -15.00 6.64
CA ALA A 335 15.40 -15.26 7.96
C ALA A 335 16.26 -16.54 7.90
N PRO A 336 17.08 -16.83 8.93
CA PRO A 336 17.82 -18.09 8.99
C PRO A 336 16.86 -19.30 8.94
N GLY A 337 16.82 -19.99 7.80
CA GLY A 337 16.05 -21.23 7.62
C GLY A 337 14.58 -21.09 7.24
N TYR A 338 13.99 -19.88 7.24
CA TYR A 338 12.58 -19.69 6.91
C TYR A 338 12.32 -18.35 6.22
N LEU A 339 11.18 -18.28 5.52
CA LEU A 339 10.70 -17.11 4.83
C LEU A 339 9.70 -16.35 5.69
N LYS A 340 9.77 -15.03 5.68
CA LYS A 340 8.75 -14.17 6.25
C LYS A 340 8.02 -13.45 5.12
N ALA A 341 6.75 -13.75 4.89
CA ALA A 341 6.00 -13.25 3.73
C ALA A 341 4.79 -12.43 4.17
N TYR A 342 4.48 -11.36 3.43
CA TYR A 342 3.39 -10.42 3.69
C TYR A 342 2.78 -9.93 2.36
N ASP A 343 1.67 -9.19 2.43
CA ASP A 343 0.89 -8.76 1.26
C ASP A 343 0.15 -9.93 0.57
N TRP A 344 -0.61 -10.69 1.37
CA TRP A 344 -1.35 -11.88 0.95
C TRP A 344 -2.68 -11.56 0.24
N GLU A 345 -2.88 -10.32 -0.21
CA GLU A 345 -4.16 -9.86 -0.77
C GLU A 345 -4.58 -10.59 -2.05
N LEU A 346 -3.62 -11.21 -2.76
CA LEU A 346 -3.87 -12.01 -3.97
C LEU A 346 -3.85 -13.52 -3.71
N ALA A 347 -3.59 -13.97 -2.49
CA ALA A 347 -3.37 -15.37 -2.20
C ALA A 347 -4.63 -16.23 -2.42
N GLY A 348 -4.41 -17.47 -2.84
CA GLY A 348 -5.48 -18.39 -3.22
C GLY A 348 -4.96 -19.62 -3.94
N TYR A 349 -5.86 -20.56 -4.25
CA TYR A 349 -5.47 -21.73 -5.03
C TYR A 349 -5.17 -21.36 -6.47
N ALA A 350 -4.01 -21.79 -6.94
CA ALA A 350 -3.55 -21.64 -8.32
C ALA A 350 -2.77 -22.90 -8.74
N PRO A 351 -2.51 -23.10 -10.04
CA PRO A 351 -1.61 -24.16 -10.49
C PRO A 351 -0.28 -24.12 -9.72
N VAL A 352 0.27 -25.29 -9.40
CA VAL A 352 1.63 -25.39 -8.85
C VAL A 352 2.62 -24.62 -9.71
N LEU A 353 3.72 -24.15 -9.11
CA LEU A 353 4.72 -23.27 -9.75
C LEU A 353 4.25 -21.84 -10.09
N THR A 354 2.98 -21.46 -9.87
CA THR A 354 2.53 -20.07 -10.12
C THR A 354 3.40 -19.04 -9.39
N ASP A 355 3.74 -19.29 -8.13
CA ASP A 355 4.59 -18.40 -7.33
C ASP A 355 6.05 -18.35 -7.82
N LEU A 356 6.55 -19.43 -8.42
CA LEU A 356 7.88 -19.45 -9.02
C LEU A 356 7.97 -18.44 -10.18
N PHE A 357 6.93 -18.34 -11.01
CA PHE A 357 6.88 -17.35 -12.08
C PHE A 357 6.78 -15.92 -11.54
N HIS A 358 5.98 -15.69 -10.51
CA HIS A 358 5.87 -14.36 -9.88
C HIS A 358 7.20 -13.87 -9.31
N PHE A 359 8.03 -14.77 -8.77
CA PHE A 359 9.33 -14.39 -8.20
C PHE A 359 10.28 -13.76 -9.22
N HIS A 360 10.15 -14.12 -10.50
CA HIS A 360 11.04 -13.69 -11.57
C HIS A 360 10.51 -12.47 -12.36
N ILE A 361 9.42 -11.85 -11.90
CA ILE A 361 8.94 -10.55 -12.37
C ILE A 361 9.75 -9.44 -11.70
#